data_AF-A0A3Q9FK38-F1
#
_entry.id   AF-A0A3Q9FK38-F1
#
_cell.length_a   1.000
_cell.length_b   1.000
_cell.length_c   1.000
_cell.angle_alpha   90.00
_cell.angle_beta   90.00
_cell.angle_gamma   90.00
#
_symmetry.space_group_name_H-M   'P 1'
#
loop_
_entity.id
_entity.type
_entity.pdbx_description
1 polymer ?
#
loop_
_entity_poly.entity_id
_entity_poly.type
_entity_poly.pdbx_seq_one_letter_code
_entity_poly.pdbx_strand_id
1 'polypeptide(L)'
;MLKKYFINKPFSSIVKILLVFSLLMGFCGCVKSKVFEEPDATCESVLSANATFLDIKNLYVDETIQIQEDFLIEGYVISSDQENNFFGVLHFQDAAENPTDGFQIEIDLRNSYLFYDIGDRVLLNVKGLYLGKSKGVFKLGGVFSSFGNEIVGRLPSATVFEQTKVLCGGSSNIIPTTTTISELNDALVNTLITIENVEFLAEELGSTFALEREETERKLVDCVDNELILKTSGFAEFQNNLLPAGRGHITGVLTREGDEYQLIVRKLSDINFEEERCEDLITEFTSSNIFFSELADPNNNAGARFVELYNASDTALPLNGWTLLRYNNASQEVSSSLDLSGIEIGSESTLVISPNAMEFEAVYGFAPDVAVGTNSPADSNGDDNLQLVDPFGIVIDVFGIVGEDGSGTNHEFEDGRALRNSSVLQGNSMYTITEWEICNDTGSSGTTNAPKNAPADFSPGARF
;
A
#
# COMPACT_ATOMS: atom_id res chain seq x y z
N MET A 1 9.50 -16.87 86.58
CA MET A 1 10.41 -16.94 85.42
C MET A 1 11.26 -18.19 85.54
N LEU A 2 11.35 -19.02 84.48
CA LEU A 2 12.08 -20.31 84.38
C LEU A 2 11.52 -21.43 85.31
N LYS A 3 11.52 -22.74 85.00
CA LYS A 3 12.31 -23.58 84.07
C LYS A 3 11.67 -24.99 83.94
N LYS A 4 11.68 -25.57 82.73
CA LYS A 4 11.82 -27.02 82.35
C LYS A 4 10.76 -28.02 82.89
N TYR A 5 10.46 -29.20 82.30
CA TYR A 5 11.26 -30.18 81.55
C TYR A 5 10.36 -31.05 80.64
N PHE A 6 10.90 -31.42 79.48
CA PHE A 6 10.46 -32.50 78.59
C PHE A 6 10.55 -33.88 79.25
N ILE A 7 9.63 -34.80 78.91
CA ILE A 7 9.83 -36.25 79.02
C ILE A 7 9.54 -36.90 77.66
N ASN A 8 10.56 -37.61 77.17
CA ASN A 8 10.58 -38.45 75.98
C ASN A 8 9.64 -39.66 76.10
N LYS A 9 8.99 -40.05 74.99
CA LYS A 9 8.70 -41.46 74.70
C LYS A 9 9.36 -41.83 73.36
N PRO A 10 10.08 -42.96 73.28
CA PRO A 10 10.75 -43.37 72.05
C PRO A 10 9.73 -43.97 71.08
N PHE A 11 9.69 -43.43 69.87
CA PHE A 11 8.92 -44.02 68.76
C PHE A 11 9.67 -45.27 68.28
N SER A 12 9.00 -46.43 68.39
CA SER A 12 9.51 -47.76 68.09
C SER A 12 10.10 -47.89 66.68
N SER A 13 11.30 -48.48 66.58
CA SER A 13 12.02 -48.77 65.33
C SER A 13 11.24 -49.62 64.32
N ILE A 14 10.13 -50.26 64.73
CA ILE A 14 9.28 -51.09 63.87
C ILE A 14 8.44 -50.23 62.90
N VAL A 15 8.06 -49.01 63.29
CA VAL A 15 7.25 -48.12 62.44
C VAL A 15 8.08 -47.49 61.33
N LYS A 16 9.39 -47.27 61.56
CA LYS A 16 10.30 -46.78 60.52
C LYS A 16 10.57 -47.82 59.43
N ILE A 17 10.59 -49.10 59.78
CA ILE A 17 10.82 -50.19 58.81
C ILE A 17 9.60 -50.41 57.91
N LEU A 18 8.37 -50.27 58.44
CA LEU A 18 7.14 -50.36 57.63
C LEU A 18 6.94 -49.15 56.68
N LEU A 19 7.38 -47.95 57.07
CA LEU A 19 7.32 -46.76 56.20
C LEU A 19 8.38 -46.79 55.08
N VAL A 20 9.54 -47.41 55.31
CA VAL A 20 10.58 -47.58 54.28
C VAL A 20 10.22 -48.70 53.29
N PHE A 21 9.49 -49.74 53.72
CA PHE A 21 9.04 -50.81 52.82
C PHE A 21 7.84 -50.39 51.94
N SER A 22 6.99 -49.47 52.42
CA SER A 22 5.89 -48.89 51.62
C SER A 22 6.38 -47.89 50.56
N LEU A 23 7.55 -47.25 50.78
CA LEU A 23 8.17 -46.35 49.82
C LEU A 23 8.98 -47.08 48.72
N LEU A 24 9.22 -48.39 48.86
CA LEU A 24 10.02 -49.19 47.93
C LEU A 24 9.21 -50.02 46.91
N MET A 25 7.87 -50.00 46.97
CA MET A 25 6.99 -50.74 46.04
C MET A 25 6.40 -49.88 44.90
N GLY A 26 6.83 -48.62 44.74
CA GLY A 26 6.31 -47.69 43.73
C GLY A 26 6.98 -47.67 42.35
N PHE A 27 7.93 -48.58 42.05
CA PHE A 27 8.78 -48.47 40.85
C PHE A 27 8.79 -49.68 39.89
N CYS A 28 7.71 -50.47 39.83
CA CYS A 28 7.55 -51.52 38.80
C CYS A 28 6.34 -51.29 37.88
N GLY A 29 6.14 -50.05 37.46
CA GLY A 29 5.22 -49.65 36.40
C GLY A 29 5.95 -49.17 35.15
N CYS A 30 7.03 -49.84 34.72
CA CYS A 30 7.52 -49.67 33.36
C CYS A 30 6.52 -50.34 32.39
N VAL A 31 5.43 -49.64 32.08
CA VAL A 31 4.83 -49.82 30.76
C VAL A 31 5.96 -49.45 29.81
N LYS A 32 6.45 -50.41 29.02
CA LYS A 32 7.36 -50.12 27.90
C LYS A 32 6.77 -48.90 27.21
N SER A 33 7.48 -47.77 27.26
CA SER A 33 7.16 -46.63 26.41
C SER A 33 7.04 -47.24 25.02
N LYS A 34 5.83 -47.19 24.45
CA LYS A 34 5.73 -47.29 23.01
C LYS A 34 6.49 -46.06 22.55
N VAL A 35 7.76 -46.26 22.22
CA VAL A 35 8.43 -45.42 21.25
C VAL A 35 7.46 -45.44 20.09
N PHE A 36 6.72 -44.35 19.92
CA PHE A 36 6.11 -44.07 18.64
C PHE A 36 7.32 -43.94 17.73
N GLU A 37 7.62 -45.01 16.99
CA GLU A 37 8.42 -44.88 15.79
C GLU A 37 7.69 -43.81 14.97
N GLU A 38 8.34 -42.67 14.78
CA GLU A 38 7.92 -41.72 13.75
C GLU A 38 7.70 -42.53 12.48
N PRO A 39 6.58 -42.35 11.77
CA PRO A 39 6.37 -43.04 10.50
C PRO A 39 7.60 -42.79 9.63
N ASP A 40 8.25 -43.86 9.15
CA ASP A 40 9.38 -43.72 8.24
C ASP A 40 8.98 -42.78 7.09
N ALA A 41 9.72 -41.70 6.92
CA ALA A 41 9.54 -40.78 5.80
C ALA A 41 9.66 -41.59 4.50
N THR A 42 8.53 -41.76 3.80
CA THR A 42 8.47 -42.46 2.52
C THR A 42 9.00 -41.53 1.44
N CYS A 43 10.32 -41.35 1.40
CA CYS A 43 10.98 -40.53 0.40
C CYS A 43 11.33 -41.33 -0.85
N GLU A 44 11.29 -40.67 -2.01
CA GLU A 44 11.60 -41.25 -3.31
C GLU A 44 13.02 -40.84 -3.76
N SER A 45 13.76 -41.76 -4.39
CA SER A 45 15.17 -41.50 -4.79
C SER A 45 15.47 -41.82 -6.26
N VAL A 46 14.48 -42.32 -7.01
CA VAL A 46 14.69 -42.85 -8.36
C VAL A 46 14.15 -41.93 -9.46
N LEU A 47 13.22 -41.03 -9.14
CA LEU A 47 12.56 -40.17 -10.12
C LEU A 47 13.28 -38.82 -10.27
N SER A 48 13.30 -38.28 -11.49
CA SER A 48 13.85 -36.96 -11.81
C SER A 48 12.83 -36.15 -12.61
N ALA A 49 12.83 -34.82 -12.44
CA ALA A 49 12.03 -33.93 -13.26
C ALA A 49 12.40 -34.03 -14.74
N ASN A 50 11.41 -33.85 -15.60
CA ASN A 50 11.56 -33.83 -17.07
C ASN A 50 10.92 -32.58 -17.72
N ALA A 51 10.32 -31.69 -16.91
CA ALA A 51 9.71 -30.44 -17.32
C ALA A 51 9.97 -29.35 -16.26
N THR A 52 9.89 -28.09 -16.68
CA THR A 52 9.95 -26.90 -15.81
C THR A 52 8.56 -26.37 -15.50
N PHE A 53 8.44 -25.45 -14.52
CA PHE A 53 7.17 -24.78 -14.23
C PHE A 53 6.65 -24.00 -15.44
N LEU A 54 7.56 -23.34 -16.17
CA LEU A 54 7.25 -22.63 -17.40
C LEU A 54 6.67 -23.56 -18.48
N ASP A 55 7.24 -24.76 -18.64
CA ASP A 55 6.71 -25.75 -19.59
C ASP A 55 5.26 -26.10 -19.28
N ILE A 56 4.92 -26.26 -17.98
CA ILE A 56 3.55 -26.53 -17.55
C ILE A 56 2.64 -25.32 -17.78
N LYS A 57 3.07 -24.11 -17.40
CA LYS A 57 2.27 -22.89 -17.60
C LYS A 57 1.98 -22.62 -19.08
N ASN A 58 2.91 -22.95 -19.97
CA ASN A 58 2.75 -22.80 -21.41
C ASN A 58 1.69 -23.74 -22.02
N LEU A 59 1.21 -24.75 -21.30
CA LEU A 59 0.08 -25.58 -21.74
C LEU A 59 -1.25 -24.83 -21.65
N TYR A 60 -1.35 -23.80 -20.80
CA TYR A 60 -2.58 -23.03 -20.60
C TYR A 60 -2.84 -22.07 -21.76
N VAL A 61 -4.05 -22.14 -22.34
CA VAL A 61 -4.52 -21.26 -23.42
C VAL A 61 -5.91 -20.72 -23.08
N ASP A 62 -5.97 -19.78 -22.14
CA ASP A 62 -7.18 -19.06 -21.69
C ASP A 62 -8.35 -19.92 -21.16
N GLU A 63 -8.16 -21.22 -20.99
CA GLU A 63 -9.13 -22.14 -20.39
C GLU A 63 -8.45 -23.19 -19.50
N THR A 64 -9.19 -23.71 -18.51
CA THR A 64 -8.72 -24.82 -17.67
C THR A 64 -8.57 -26.06 -18.53
N ILE A 65 -7.43 -26.74 -18.43
CA ILE A 65 -7.14 -27.96 -19.18
C ILE A 65 -6.71 -29.11 -18.27
N GLN A 66 -6.99 -30.34 -18.67
CA GLN A 66 -6.38 -31.52 -18.05
C GLN A 66 -5.07 -31.88 -18.76
N ILE A 67 -3.97 -31.90 -18.02
CA ILE A 67 -2.64 -32.24 -18.55
C ILE A 67 -2.61 -33.74 -18.91
N GLN A 68 -2.20 -34.09 -20.12
CA GLN A 68 -2.14 -35.48 -20.61
C GLN A 68 -0.71 -36.02 -20.68
N GLU A 69 0.24 -35.10 -20.74
CA GLU A 69 1.67 -35.32 -20.83
C GLU A 69 2.19 -35.94 -19.53
N ASP A 70 3.17 -36.84 -19.65
CA ASP A 70 3.81 -37.50 -18.52
C ASP A 70 4.93 -36.62 -17.96
N PHE A 71 4.54 -35.41 -17.53
CA PHE A 71 5.45 -34.42 -16.97
C PHE A 71 5.63 -34.60 -15.47
N LEU A 72 6.89 -34.53 -15.06
CA LEU A 72 7.35 -34.52 -13.69
C LEU A 72 8.08 -33.19 -13.48
N ILE A 73 7.60 -32.38 -12.54
CA ILE A 73 8.23 -31.14 -12.14
C ILE A 73 8.78 -31.26 -10.72
N GLU A 74 9.94 -30.66 -10.46
CA GLU A 74 10.56 -30.60 -9.14
C GLU A 74 10.37 -29.20 -8.56
N GLY A 75 10.15 -29.12 -7.26
CA GLY A 75 10.04 -27.85 -6.55
C GLY A 75 10.23 -28.01 -5.05
N TYR A 76 10.24 -26.88 -4.37
CA TYR A 76 10.44 -26.81 -2.93
C TYR A 76 9.18 -26.27 -2.25
N VAL A 77 8.70 -26.97 -1.23
CA VAL A 77 7.53 -26.55 -0.44
C VAL A 77 7.84 -25.25 0.31
N ILE A 78 6.97 -24.24 0.19
CA ILE A 78 7.16 -22.94 0.86
C ILE A 78 5.99 -22.48 1.71
N SER A 79 4.84 -23.15 1.64
CA SER A 79 3.69 -22.88 2.52
C SER A 79 3.55 -23.95 3.59
N SER A 80 2.86 -23.63 4.69
CA SER A 80 2.51 -24.60 5.73
C SER A 80 1.17 -24.26 6.36
N ASP A 81 0.32 -25.27 6.58
CA ASP A 81 -0.93 -25.14 7.32
C ASP A 81 -0.76 -25.30 8.84
N GLN A 82 0.48 -25.39 9.35
CA GLN A 82 0.77 -25.56 10.77
C GLN A 82 0.19 -24.47 11.67
N GLU A 83 0.25 -23.21 11.23
CA GLU A 83 -0.30 -22.06 11.95
C GLU A 83 -1.70 -21.67 11.43
N ASN A 84 -2.35 -22.53 10.64
CA ASN A 84 -3.70 -22.35 10.09
C ASN A 84 -3.92 -21.10 9.21
N ASN A 85 -2.85 -20.40 8.79
CA ASN A 85 -2.97 -19.29 7.84
C ASN A 85 -3.15 -19.76 6.39
N PHE A 86 -2.55 -20.91 6.05
CA PHE A 86 -2.82 -21.63 4.79
C PHE A 86 -3.81 -22.76 5.03
N PHE A 87 -4.71 -23.01 4.08
CA PHE A 87 -5.68 -24.10 4.19
C PHE A 87 -6.05 -24.71 2.83
N GLY A 88 -5.82 -26.03 2.68
CA GLY A 88 -6.19 -26.77 1.47
C GLY A 88 -5.41 -26.36 0.24
N VAL A 89 -4.19 -25.84 0.43
CA VAL A 89 -3.28 -25.41 -0.64
C VAL A 89 -1.83 -25.72 -0.23
N LEU A 90 -1.00 -26.07 -1.21
CA LEU A 90 0.45 -26.04 -1.09
C LEU A 90 1.03 -25.14 -2.17
N HIS A 91 2.02 -24.35 -1.80
CA HIS A 91 2.83 -23.54 -2.72
C HIS A 91 4.23 -24.13 -2.83
N PHE A 92 4.75 -24.13 -4.06
CA PHE A 92 6.09 -24.58 -4.38
C PHE A 92 6.82 -23.56 -5.24
N GLN A 93 8.13 -23.51 -5.10
CA GLN A 93 9.01 -22.71 -5.94
C GLN A 93 10.08 -23.58 -6.62
N ASP A 94 10.56 -23.14 -7.78
CA ASP A 94 11.46 -23.88 -8.66
C ASP A 94 12.89 -24.06 -8.11
N ALA A 95 13.35 -23.15 -7.25
CA ALA A 95 14.67 -23.21 -6.62
C ALA A 95 14.59 -22.91 -5.12
N ALA A 96 15.50 -23.47 -4.32
CA ALA A 96 15.55 -23.21 -2.88
C ALA A 96 16.00 -21.78 -2.53
N GLU A 97 16.74 -21.12 -3.43
CA GLU A 97 17.27 -19.77 -3.26
C GLU A 97 16.97 -18.94 -4.50
N ASN A 98 16.49 -17.71 -4.31
CA ASN A 98 16.15 -16.76 -5.38
C ASN A 98 15.34 -17.40 -6.52
N PRO A 99 14.15 -17.96 -6.21
CA PRO A 99 13.32 -18.64 -7.19
C PRO A 99 12.94 -17.72 -8.34
N THR A 100 12.76 -18.31 -9.52
CA THR A 100 12.31 -17.57 -10.72
C THR A 100 10.88 -17.88 -11.11
N ASP A 101 10.30 -18.94 -10.52
CA ASP A 101 8.93 -19.31 -10.76
C ASP A 101 8.30 -20.09 -9.60
N GLY A 102 6.97 -19.99 -9.49
CA GLY A 102 6.18 -20.62 -8.44
C GLY A 102 4.89 -21.26 -8.94
N PHE A 103 4.40 -22.25 -8.19
CA PHE A 103 3.14 -22.93 -8.44
C PHE A 103 2.34 -23.11 -7.15
N GLN A 104 1.01 -23.09 -7.25
CA GLN A 104 0.13 -23.57 -6.18
C GLN A 104 -0.66 -24.81 -6.62
N ILE A 105 -0.89 -25.72 -5.68
CA ILE A 105 -1.77 -26.88 -5.86
C ILE A 105 -2.91 -26.85 -4.84
N GLU A 106 -4.14 -26.98 -5.31
CA GLU A 106 -5.33 -27.05 -4.47
C GLU A 106 -5.51 -28.49 -3.97
N ILE A 107 -5.59 -28.70 -2.65
CA ILE A 107 -5.60 -30.02 -2.02
C ILE A 107 -6.69 -30.17 -0.96
N ASP A 108 -7.28 -31.36 -0.87
CA ASP A 108 -8.16 -31.78 0.21
C ASP A 108 -7.37 -32.66 1.19
N LEU A 109 -6.34 -32.04 1.77
CA LEU A 109 -5.48 -32.61 2.79
C LEU A 109 -5.40 -31.62 3.96
N ARG A 110 -5.59 -32.13 5.18
CA ARG A 110 -5.45 -31.35 6.41
C ARG A 110 -4.17 -31.76 7.12
N ASN A 111 -3.58 -30.83 7.87
CA ASN A 111 -2.29 -31.00 8.52
C ASN A 111 -1.23 -31.45 7.50
N SER A 112 -1.23 -30.79 6.34
CA SER A 112 -0.30 -31.07 5.24
C SER A 112 1.16 -30.90 5.67
N TYR A 113 1.43 -30.03 6.65
CA TYR A 113 2.75 -29.87 7.28
C TYR A 113 3.31 -31.17 7.88
N LEU A 114 2.49 -32.18 8.20
CA LEU A 114 2.99 -33.47 8.68
C LEU A 114 3.60 -34.36 7.58
N PHE A 115 3.41 -33.97 6.32
CA PHE A 115 3.82 -34.75 5.14
C PHE A 115 4.68 -33.96 4.17
N TYR A 116 4.57 -32.63 4.20
CA TYR A 116 5.26 -31.69 3.33
C TYR A 116 5.76 -30.53 4.19
N ASP A 117 6.97 -30.66 4.73
CA ASP A 117 7.60 -29.63 5.52
C ASP A 117 8.14 -28.50 4.64
N ILE A 118 8.25 -27.29 5.19
CA ILE A 118 8.88 -26.17 4.48
C ILE A 118 10.31 -26.57 4.10
N GLY A 119 10.64 -26.38 2.83
CA GLY A 119 11.93 -26.75 2.27
C GLY A 119 12.00 -28.17 1.75
N ASP A 120 10.97 -28.99 1.96
CA ASP A 120 10.91 -30.31 1.34
C ASP A 120 10.96 -30.17 -0.17
N ARG A 121 11.89 -30.92 -0.75
CA ARG A 121 12.02 -31.04 -2.18
C ARG A 121 11.04 -32.11 -2.64
N VAL A 122 10.11 -31.72 -3.49
CA VAL A 122 9.06 -32.61 -3.99
C VAL A 122 9.16 -32.79 -5.49
N LEU A 123 8.76 -33.96 -5.94
CA LEU A 123 8.50 -34.25 -7.34
C LEU A 123 6.99 -34.39 -7.54
N LEU A 124 6.42 -33.57 -8.40
CA LEU A 124 5.01 -33.57 -8.75
C LEU A 124 4.82 -34.20 -10.13
N ASN A 125 4.09 -35.31 -10.17
CA ASN A 125 3.50 -35.81 -11.41
C ASN A 125 2.25 -34.99 -11.72
N VAL A 126 2.26 -34.31 -12.87
CA VAL A 126 1.15 -33.42 -13.25
C VAL A 126 0.17 -34.08 -14.21
N LYS A 127 0.46 -35.30 -14.65
CA LYS A 127 -0.42 -36.03 -15.58
C LYS A 127 -1.77 -36.33 -14.94
N GLY A 128 -2.83 -35.90 -15.62
CA GLY A 128 -4.21 -36.04 -15.18
C GLY A 128 -4.67 -34.96 -14.19
N LEU A 129 -3.77 -34.08 -13.74
CA LEU A 129 -4.14 -32.88 -13.01
C LEU A 129 -4.74 -31.83 -13.95
N TYR A 130 -5.54 -30.93 -13.39
CA TYR A 130 -6.07 -29.78 -14.09
C TYR A 130 -5.20 -28.57 -13.83
N LEU A 131 -4.84 -27.87 -14.91
CA LEU A 131 -4.15 -26.58 -14.91
C LEU A 131 -5.15 -25.49 -15.28
N GLY A 132 -5.18 -24.42 -14.48
CA GLY A 132 -5.95 -23.23 -14.81
C GLY A 132 -5.31 -21.98 -14.24
N LYS A 133 -5.77 -20.83 -14.73
CA LYS A 133 -5.39 -19.51 -14.20
C LYS A 133 -6.64 -18.82 -13.66
N SER A 134 -6.59 -18.36 -12.41
CA SER A 134 -7.69 -17.61 -11.79
C SER A 134 -7.10 -16.43 -11.04
N LYS A 135 -7.68 -15.24 -11.27
CA LYS A 135 -7.28 -13.99 -10.60
C LYS A 135 -5.78 -13.67 -10.71
N GLY A 136 -5.17 -14.00 -11.85
CA GLY A 136 -3.73 -13.79 -12.10
C GLY A 136 -2.84 -14.97 -11.68
N VAL A 137 -3.35 -15.97 -10.97
CA VAL A 137 -2.55 -17.05 -10.37
C VAL A 137 -2.76 -18.39 -11.10
N PHE A 138 -1.66 -19.05 -11.48
CA PHE A 138 -1.69 -20.42 -12.02
C PHE A 138 -1.85 -21.45 -10.90
N LYS A 139 -2.73 -22.42 -11.13
CA LYS A 139 -3.13 -23.43 -10.14
C LYS A 139 -3.13 -24.82 -10.75
N LEU A 140 -2.67 -25.81 -9.98
CA LEU A 140 -2.86 -27.23 -10.25
C LEU A 140 -3.89 -27.81 -9.30
N GLY A 141 -4.59 -28.85 -9.72
CA GLY A 141 -5.55 -29.50 -8.85
C GLY A 141 -6.35 -30.59 -9.55
N GLY A 142 -7.47 -30.94 -8.91
CA GLY A 142 -8.52 -31.75 -9.53
C GLY A 142 -9.44 -30.88 -10.39
N VAL A 143 -10.53 -31.48 -10.87
CA VAL A 143 -11.60 -30.73 -11.55
C VAL A 143 -12.72 -30.39 -10.58
N PHE A 144 -13.21 -29.16 -10.67
CA PHE A 144 -14.48 -28.75 -10.11
C PHE A 144 -15.34 -28.13 -11.20
N SER A 145 -16.52 -28.68 -11.43
CA SER A 145 -17.45 -28.17 -12.44
C SER A 145 -18.47 -27.24 -11.79
N SER A 146 -18.51 -25.98 -12.22
CA SER A 146 -19.48 -24.99 -11.79
C SER A 146 -20.23 -24.43 -12.99
N PHE A 147 -21.56 -24.63 -13.04
CA PHE A 147 -22.42 -24.18 -14.14
C PHE A 147 -21.94 -24.59 -15.54
N GLY A 148 -21.28 -25.75 -15.66
CA GLY A 148 -20.75 -26.27 -16.93
C GLY A 148 -19.34 -25.79 -17.29
N ASN A 149 -18.74 -24.89 -16.50
CA ASN A 149 -17.35 -24.50 -16.63
C ASN A 149 -16.47 -25.37 -15.71
N GLU A 150 -15.39 -25.90 -16.26
CA GLU A 150 -14.39 -26.62 -15.48
C GLU A 150 -13.37 -25.62 -14.93
N ILE A 151 -13.19 -25.65 -13.61
CA ILE A 151 -12.15 -24.90 -12.91
C ILE A 151 -11.29 -25.86 -12.11
N VAL A 152 -10.12 -25.39 -11.71
CA VAL A 152 -9.23 -26.13 -10.81
C VAL A 152 -9.91 -26.27 -9.44
N GLY A 153 -10.09 -27.52 -9.01
CA GLY A 153 -10.62 -27.92 -7.71
C GLY A 153 -9.57 -28.60 -6.84
N ARG A 154 -9.95 -28.96 -5.62
CA ARG A 154 -9.05 -29.63 -4.67
C ARG A 154 -8.80 -31.09 -5.06
N LEU A 155 -7.54 -31.50 -4.99
CA LEU A 155 -7.15 -32.90 -5.14
C LEU A 155 -7.48 -33.70 -3.88
N PRO A 156 -8.16 -34.85 -3.99
CA PRO A 156 -8.35 -35.76 -2.85
C PRO A 156 -7.01 -36.18 -2.24
N SER A 157 -6.94 -36.30 -0.92
CA SER A 157 -5.71 -36.66 -0.18
C SER A 157 -4.95 -37.87 -0.74
N ALA A 158 -5.65 -38.94 -1.13
CA ALA A 158 -5.01 -40.11 -1.74
C ALA A 158 -4.26 -39.77 -3.03
N THR A 159 -4.83 -38.91 -3.86
CA THR A 159 -4.23 -38.43 -5.10
C THR A 159 -3.05 -37.49 -4.83
N VAL A 160 -3.14 -36.65 -3.80
CA VAL A 160 -2.00 -35.80 -3.37
C VAL A 160 -0.79 -36.67 -3.06
N PHE A 161 -0.96 -37.73 -2.25
CA PHE A 161 0.15 -38.64 -1.93
C PHE A 161 0.65 -39.44 -3.12
N GLU A 162 -0.20 -39.77 -4.10
CA GLU A 162 0.20 -40.45 -5.33
C GLU A 162 1.01 -39.54 -6.26
N GLN A 163 0.58 -38.29 -6.42
CA GLN A 163 1.14 -37.34 -7.40
C GLN A 163 2.33 -36.55 -6.84
N THR A 164 2.36 -36.26 -5.54
CA THR A 164 3.40 -35.45 -4.90
C THR A 164 4.28 -36.31 -4.00
N LYS A 165 5.50 -36.58 -4.44
CA LYS A 165 6.50 -37.39 -3.71
C LYS A 165 7.58 -36.51 -3.11
N VAL A 166 7.84 -36.65 -1.82
CA VAL A 166 9.00 -36.03 -1.18
C VAL A 166 10.25 -36.78 -1.62
N LEU A 167 11.26 -36.06 -2.12
CA LEU A 167 12.53 -36.62 -2.53
C LEU A 167 13.45 -36.81 -1.32
N CYS A 168 14.23 -37.89 -1.32
CA CYS A 168 15.22 -38.12 -0.27
C CYS A 168 16.30 -37.02 -0.29
N GLY A 169 16.83 -36.67 0.90
CA GLY A 169 17.84 -35.62 1.07
C GLY A 169 17.57 -34.65 2.22
N GLY A 170 16.38 -34.71 2.81
CA GLY A 170 15.94 -33.78 3.86
C GLY A 170 15.49 -32.43 3.29
N SER A 171 14.89 -31.60 4.15
CA SER A 171 14.39 -30.28 3.78
C SER A 171 15.54 -29.30 3.56
N SER A 172 15.47 -28.54 2.48
CA SER A 172 16.44 -27.50 2.15
C SER A 172 16.15 -26.21 2.91
N ASN A 173 17.19 -25.45 3.25
CA ASN A 173 17.00 -24.10 3.76
C ASN A 173 16.52 -23.18 2.62
N ILE A 174 15.33 -22.62 2.73
CA ILE A 174 14.76 -21.73 1.73
C ILE A 174 15.23 -20.31 1.96
N ILE A 175 15.80 -19.70 0.91
CA ILE A 175 16.24 -18.30 0.88
C ILE A 175 15.28 -17.53 -0.04
N PRO A 176 14.39 -16.68 0.52
CA PRO A 176 13.45 -15.87 -0.27
C PRO A 176 14.17 -14.87 -1.18
N THR A 177 13.50 -14.44 -2.25
CA THR A 177 13.94 -13.27 -3.03
C THR A 177 13.65 -12.00 -2.25
N THR A 178 14.68 -11.22 -1.92
CA THR A 178 14.51 -9.88 -1.33
C THR A 178 14.09 -8.88 -2.41
N THR A 179 13.02 -8.13 -2.17
CA THR A 179 12.42 -7.18 -3.13
C THR A 179 11.76 -6.00 -2.39
N THR A 180 11.32 -4.98 -3.13
CA THR A 180 10.43 -3.92 -2.64
C THR A 180 9.01 -4.07 -3.18
N ILE A 181 8.05 -3.27 -2.68
CA ILE A 181 6.67 -3.25 -3.19
C ILE A 181 6.61 -2.80 -4.66
N SER A 182 7.40 -1.80 -5.04
CA SER A 182 7.42 -1.26 -6.40
C SER A 182 8.05 -2.19 -7.45
N GLU A 183 8.82 -3.19 -7.01
CA GLU A 183 9.48 -4.18 -7.87
C GLU A 183 8.66 -5.48 -8.05
N LEU A 184 7.49 -5.58 -7.40
CA LEU A 184 6.63 -6.75 -7.52
C LEU A 184 6.15 -6.95 -8.96
N ASN A 185 6.22 -8.21 -9.40
CA ASN A 185 5.89 -8.60 -10.77
C ASN A 185 5.42 -10.07 -10.82
N ASP A 186 4.87 -10.48 -11.96
CA ASP A 186 4.26 -11.80 -12.15
C ASP A 186 5.21 -12.99 -12.00
N ALA A 187 6.52 -12.79 -12.16
CA ALA A 187 7.50 -13.86 -11.98
C ALA A 187 7.66 -14.25 -10.50
N LEU A 188 7.32 -13.35 -9.57
CA LEU A 188 7.42 -13.60 -8.13
C LEU A 188 6.16 -14.28 -7.56
N VAL A 189 5.07 -14.38 -8.33
CA VAL A 189 3.81 -14.99 -7.87
C VAL A 189 4.02 -16.49 -7.57
N ASN A 190 3.45 -16.96 -6.46
CA ASN A 190 3.65 -18.28 -5.87
C ASN A 190 5.09 -18.59 -5.42
N THR A 191 5.93 -17.57 -5.25
CA THR A 191 7.26 -17.73 -4.65
C THR A 191 7.32 -17.11 -3.26
N LEU A 192 8.32 -17.50 -2.47
CA LEU A 192 8.59 -16.89 -1.18
C LEU A 192 9.46 -15.64 -1.38
N ILE A 193 8.97 -14.49 -0.92
CA ILE A 193 9.68 -13.22 -1.00
C ILE A 193 9.87 -12.60 0.38
N THR A 194 10.90 -11.76 0.52
CA THR A 194 11.07 -10.87 1.66
C THR A 194 10.96 -9.42 1.17
N ILE A 195 10.07 -8.65 1.79
CA ILE A 195 9.89 -7.24 1.50
C ILE A 195 10.51 -6.44 2.63
N GLU A 196 11.42 -5.54 2.27
CA GLU A 196 12.17 -4.70 3.20
C GLU A 196 11.51 -3.33 3.38
N ASN A 197 11.80 -2.68 4.52
CA ASN A 197 11.39 -1.31 4.85
C ASN A 197 9.87 -1.07 4.76
N VAL A 198 9.09 -2.01 5.28
CA VAL A 198 7.63 -1.90 5.33
C VAL A 198 7.11 -1.88 6.77
N GLU A 199 5.95 -1.27 6.94
CA GLU A 199 5.21 -1.16 8.19
C GLU A 199 3.71 -1.30 7.93
N PHE A 200 2.91 -1.59 8.97
CA PHE A 200 1.45 -1.54 8.83
C PHE A 200 0.96 -0.11 8.72
N LEU A 201 -0.07 0.15 7.91
CA LEU A 201 -0.71 1.46 7.79
C LEU A 201 -1.06 2.02 9.19
N ALA A 202 -0.70 3.26 9.46
CA ALA A 202 -0.77 3.86 10.80
C ALA A 202 -2.19 3.80 11.41
N GLU A 203 -3.22 3.96 10.58
CA GLU A 203 -4.63 3.91 10.97
C GLU A 203 -5.09 2.53 11.44
N GLU A 204 -4.38 1.46 11.03
CA GLU A 204 -4.69 0.09 11.42
C GLU A 204 -4.03 -0.33 12.74
N LEU A 205 -3.10 0.47 13.28
CA LEU A 205 -2.41 0.16 14.52
C LEU A 205 -3.39 -0.02 15.69
N GLY A 206 -3.11 -1.02 16.53
CA GLY A 206 -4.02 -1.45 17.60
C GLY A 206 -5.10 -2.44 17.15
N SER A 207 -5.22 -2.71 15.84
CA SER A 207 -6.00 -3.82 15.32
C SER A 207 -5.25 -5.16 15.44
N THR A 208 -5.97 -6.25 15.22
CA THR A 208 -5.41 -7.61 15.14
C THR A 208 -5.13 -8.02 13.68
N PHE A 209 -4.30 -9.05 13.48
CA PHE A 209 -4.00 -9.59 12.16
C PHE A 209 -5.24 -10.01 11.36
N ALA A 210 -6.21 -10.65 12.02
CA ALA A 210 -7.50 -10.95 11.41
C ALA A 210 -8.64 -10.92 12.43
N LEU A 211 -9.87 -10.93 11.93
CA LEU A 211 -11.08 -11.17 12.70
C LEU A 211 -11.35 -12.68 12.78
N GLU A 212 -11.88 -13.15 13.91
CA GLU A 212 -12.11 -14.59 14.14
C GLU A 212 -13.05 -15.16 13.06
N ARG A 213 -12.62 -16.23 12.38
CA ARG A 213 -13.34 -16.92 11.28
C ARG A 213 -13.56 -16.09 10.01
N GLU A 214 -12.94 -14.92 9.89
CA GLU A 214 -13.03 -14.08 8.70
C GLU A 214 -11.66 -13.89 8.07
N GLU A 215 -11.59 -14.08 6.76
CA GLU A 215 -10.42 -13.68 5.99
C GLU A 215 -10.30 -12.17 6.05
N THR A 216 -9.16 -11.67 6.52
CA THR A 216 -8.94 -10.24 6.76
C THR A 216 -7.73 -9.77 5.96
N GLU A 217 -7.88 -8.60 5.36
CA GLU A 217 -6.83 -7.90 4.64
C GLU A 217 -6.34 -6.73 5.49
N ARG A 218 -5.02 -6.60 5.59
CA ARG A 218 -4.31 -5.49 6.24
C ARG A 218 -3.41 -4.81 5.23
N LYS A 219 -3.14 -3.53 5.42
CA LYS A 219 -2.30 -2.74 4.53
C LYS A 219 -0.90 -2.60 5.09
N LEU A 220 0.07 -3.00 4.29
CA LEU A 220 1.47 -2.66 4.45
C LEU A 220 1.78 -1.45 3.59
N VAL A 221 2.62 -0.56 4.11
CA VAL A 221 3.15 0.60 3.41
C VAL A 221 4.66 0.63 3.51
N ASP A 222 5.34 1.08 2.46
CA ASP A 222 6.77 1.43 2.52
C ASP A 222 6.97 2.92 2.83
N CYS A 223 8.22 3.36 3.00
CA CYS A 223 8.53 4.76 3.33
C CYS A 223 8.31 5.77 2.19
N VAL A 224 7.78 5.33 1.04
CA VAL A 224 7.41 6.20 -0.09
C VAL A 224 5.95 5.95 -0.51
N ASP A 225 5.13 5.48 0.43
CA ASP A 225 3.68 5.31 0.33
C ASP A 225 3.19 4.29 -0.72
N ASN A 226 4.03 3.34 -1.16
CA ASN A 226 3.53 2.19 -1.91
C ASN A 226 2.79 1.23 -0.97
N GLU A 227 1.62 0.75 -1.40
CA GLU A 227 0.81 -0.17 -0.60
C GLU A 227 0.94 -1.64 -1.06
N LEU A 228 0.85 -2.56 -0.10
CA LEU A 228 0.69 -3.99 -0.35
C LEU A 228 -0.32 -4.60 0.63
N ILE A 229 -1.16 -5.50 0.13
CA ILE A 229 -2.14 -6.21 0.97
C ILE A 229 -1.46 -7.39 1.66
N LEU A 230 -1.53 -7.46 2.99
CA LEU A 230 -1.29 -8.67 3.77
C LEU A 230 -2.62 -9.37 4.03
N LYS A 231 -2.72 -10.62 3.58
CA LYS A 231 -3.92 -11.44 3.73
C LYS A 231 -3.73 -12.48 4.83
N THR A 232 -4.63 -12.48 5.81
CA THR A 232 -4.59 -13.39 6.95
C THR A 232 -5.93 -14.09 7.16
N SER A 233 -5.88 -15.40 7.36
CA SER A 233 -7.02 -16.24 7.73
C SER A 233 -7.48 -15.94 9.15
N GLY A 234 -8.78 -15.78 9.36
CA GLY A 234 -9.39 -15.70 10.69
C GLY A 234 -9.29 -16.99 11.52
N PHE A 235 -8.68 -18.05 10.97
CA PHE A 235 -8.35 -19.28 11.69
C PHE A 235 -6.85 -19.37 12.04
N ALA A 236 -6.02 -18.42 11.63
CA ALA A 236 -4.60 -18.43 11.93
C ALA A 236 -4.34 -18.37 13.45
N GLU A 237 -3.33 -19.08 13.94
CA GLU A 237 -3.01 -19.12 15.38
C GLU A 237 -2.67 -17.73 15.93
N PHE A 238 -2.10 -16.85 15.10
CA PHE A 238 -1.72 -15.48 15.44
C PHE A 238 -2.78 -14.43 15.07
N GLN A 239 -3.99 -14.83 14.65
CA GLN A 239 -5.01 -13.91 14.15
C GLN A 239 -5.37 -12.80 15.14
N ASN A 240 -5.36 -13.09 16.45
CA ASN A 240 -5.70 -12.14 17.51
C ASN A 240 -4.50 -11.35 18.05
N ASN A 241 -3.29 -11.58 17.52
CA ASN A 241 -2.13 -10.79 17.87
C ASN A 241 -2.32 -9.37 17.33
N LEU A 242 -1.88 -8.38 18.11
CA LEU A 242 -1.86 -7.00 17.64
C LEU A 242 -0.84 -6.85 16.52
N LEU A 243 -1.16 -5.98 15.55
CA LEU A 243 -0.22 -5.58 14.52
C LEU A 243 1.01 -4.91 15.18
N PRO A 244 2.25 -5.31 14.82
CA PRO A 244 3.44 -4.63 15.30
C PRO A 244 3.47 -3.19 14.80
N ALA A 245 3.87 -2.27 15.68
CA ALA A 245 3.82 -0.84 15.39
C ALA A 245 5.03 -0.32 14.60
N GLY A 246 6.17 -1.02 14.68
CA GLY A 246 7.41 -0.60 14.01
C GLY A 246 7.45 -0.93 12.52
N ARG A 247 8.59 -0.62 11.93
CA ARG A 247 8.96 -0.99 10.55
C ARG A 247 9.93 -2.16 10.59
N GLY A 248 10.00 -2.88 9.48
CA GLY A 248 11.14 -3.75 9.21
C GLY A 248 10.90 -4.56 7.95
N HIS A 249 11.01 -5.87 8.06
CA HIS A 249 10.84 -6.77 6.93
C HIS A 249 9.80 -7.85 7.18
N ILE A 250 9.16 -8.29 6.10
CA ILE A 250 8.13 -9.34 6.12
C ILE A 250 8.42 -10.37 5.05
N THR A 251 8.33 -11.65 5.40
CA THR A 251 8.52 -12.77 4.48
C THR A 251 7.21 -13.49 4.24
N GLY A 252 6.83 -13.73 2.99
CA GLY A 252 5.57 -14.40 2.69
C GLY A 252 5.50 -14.93 1.28
N VAL A 253 4.45 -15.70 1.02
CA VAL A 253 4.15 -16.17 -0.34
C VAL A 253 3.39 -15.07 -1.06
N LEU A 254 3.92 -14.61 -2.19
CA LEU A 254 3.25 -13.63 -3.03
C LEU A 254 2.13 -14.30 -3.84
N THR A 255 0.95 -13.71 -3.86
CA THR A 255 -0.21 -14.13 -4.65
C THR A 255 -0.86 -12.93 -5.33
N ARG A 256 -1.95 -13.17 -6.07
CA ARG A 256 -2.73 -12.12 -6.75
C ARG A 256 -4.23 -12.33 -6.57
N GLU A 257 -4.95 -11.21 -6.52
CA GLU A 257 -6.40 -11.11 -6.57
C GLU A 257 -6.76 -10.16 -7.72
N GLY A 258 -6.73 -10.68 -8.96
CA GLY A 258 -6.94 -9.85 -10.15
C GLY A 258 -5.68 -9.04 -10.44
N ASP A 259 -5.78 -7.72 -10.36
CA ASP A 259 -4.66 -6.80 -10.63
C ASP A 259 -3.86 -6.43 -9.37
N GLU A 260 -4.31 -6.85 -8.19
CA GLU A 260 -3.66 -6.55 -6.92
C GLU A 260 -2.77 -7.71 -6.46
N TYR A 261 -1.55 -7.38 -6.01
CA TYR A 261 -0.69 -8.33 -5.32
C TYR A 261 -1.09 -8.43 -3.86
N GLN A 262 -0.99 -9.65 -3.31
CA GLN A 262 -1.22 -9.91 -1.90
C GLN A 262 -0.11 -10.78 -1.34
N LEU A 263 0.22 -10.59 -0.07
CA LEU A 263 1.19 -11.41 0.65
C LEU A 263 0.46 -12.29 1.67
N ILE A 264 0.88 -13.55 1.80
CA ILE A 264 0.41 -14.46 2.85
C ILE A 264 1.61 -14.96 3.64
N VAL A 265 1.67 -14.63 4.93
CA VAL A 265 2.73 -15.11 5.84
C VAL A 265 2.43 -16.52 6.33
N ARG A 266 3.46 -17.29 6.69
CA ARG A 266 3.27 -18.68 7.15
C ARG A 266 3.09 -18.73 8.66
N LYS A 267 3.75 -17.81 9.36
CA LYS A 267 3.80 -17.74 10.82
C LYS A 267 4.18 -16.32 11.25
N LEU A 268 3.92 -15.99 12.52
CA LEU A 268 4.23 -14.66 13.06
C LEU A 268 5.72 -14.31 12.98
N SER A 269 6.62 -15.29 13.09
CA SER A 269 8.08 -15.06 12.99
C SER A 269 8.56 -14.73 11.57
N ASP A 270 7.69 -14.76 10.56
CA ASP A 270 8.00 -14.21 9.24
C ASP A 270 7.92 -12.66 9.21
N ILE A 271 7.47 -12.02 10.29
CA ILE A 271 7.35 -10.57 10.45
C ILE A 271 8.36 -10.10 11.50
N ASN A 272 9.20 -9.13 11.14
CA ASN A 272 10.19 -8.55 12.05
C ASN A 272 10.17 -7.02 11.93
N PHE A 273 9.31 -6.39 12.73
CA PHE A 273 9.02 -4.94 12.68
C PHE A 273 9.52 -4.25 13.95
N GLU A 274 10.83 -4.34 14.19
CA GLU A 274 11.50 -3.85 15.41
C GLU A 274 12.17 -2.48 15.21
N GLU A 275 12.15 -1.92 14.00
CA GLU A 275 12.72 -0.61 13.71
C GLU A 275 11.72 0.52 14.00
N GLU A 276 12.25 1.74 14.16
CA GLU A 276 11.41 2.93 14.14
C GLU A 276 10.67 3.04 12.81
N ARG A 277 9.42 3.53 12.88
CA ARG A 277 8.59 3.75 11.70
C ARG A 277 9.27 4.70 10.71
N CYS A 278 8.83 4.65 9.46
CA CYS A 278 9.16 5.68 8.48
C CYS A 278 8.86 7.07 9.07
N GLU A 279 9.74 8.05 8.82
CA GLU A 279 9.42 9.43 9.18
C GLU A 279 8.26 9.89 8.30
N ASP A 280 7.17 10.33 8.91
CA ASP A 280 6.11 11.03 8.18
C ASP A 280 6.74 12.24 7.50
N LEU A 281 6.79 12.25 6.18
CA LEU A 281 7.12 13.46 5.43
C LEU A 281 5.96 14.44 5.61
N ILE A 282 6.04 15.29 6.63
CA ILE A 282 5.07 16.38 6.83
C ILE A 282 5.28 17.39 5.70
N THR A 283 4.57 17.19 4.60
CA THR A 283 4.55 18.11 3.45
C THR A 283 3.50 19.21 3.58
N GLU A 284 2.62 19.12 4.58
CA GLU A 284 1.63 20.16 4.89
C GLU A 284 2.26 21.23 5.78
N PHE A 285 2.28 22.47 5.30
CA PHE A 285 2.79 23.61 6.06
C PHE A 285 1.99 24.88 5.74
N THR A 286 2.15 25.88 6.61
CA THR A 286 1.67 27.24 6.40
C THR A 286 2.84 28.14 5.99
N SER A 287 2.63 29.01 5.00
CA SER A 287 3.66 29.95 4.55
C SER A 287 3.01 31.20 3.97
N SER A 288 3.33 32.38 4.50
CA SER A 288 2.92 33.62 3.86
C SER A 288 3.74 33.94 2.61
N ASN A 289 4.74 33.14 2.23
CA ASN A 289 5.56 33.42 1.04
C ASN A 289 4.90 32.97 -0.27
N ILE A 290 3.75 32.29 -0.22
CA ILE A 290 2.97 31.89 -1.40
C ILE A 290 1.74 32.80 -1.50
N PHE A 291 1.59 33.50 -2.62
CA PHE A 291 0.54 34.52 -2.80
C PHE A 291 0.27 34.82 -4.27
N PHE A 292 -0.86 35.47 -4.56
CA PHE A 292 -1.22 35.90 -5.91
C PHE A 292 -0.24 36.95 -6.43
N SER A 293 0.34 36.72 -7.61
CA SER A 293 1.23 37.66 -8.30
C SER A 293 0.58 38.33 -9.51
N GLU A 294 -0.26 37.62 -10.26
CA GLU A 294 -0.92 38.17 -11.44
C GLU A 294 -2.27 37.50 -11.69
N LEU A 295 -3.31 38.29 -11.95
CA LEU A 295 -4.63 37.85 -12.37
C LEU A 295 -4.95 38.49 -13.73
N ALA A 296 -5.40 37.67 -14.68
CA ALA A 296 -5.56 38.10 -16.06
C ALA A 296 -6.96 37.81 -16.61
N ASP A 297 -7.60 38.85 -17.17
CA ASP A 297 -8.80 38.75 -17.99
C ASP A 297 -8.60 39.55 -19.29
N PRO A 298 -7.93 38.98 -20.31
CA PRO A 298 -7.54 39.77 -21.48
C PRO A 298 -8.72 40.27 -22.32
N ASN A 299 -8.76 41.58 -22.58
CA ASN A 299 -9.78 42.26 -23.40
C ASN A 299 -9.96 41.65 -24.80
N ASN A 300 -8.87 41.18 -25.42
CA ASN A 300 -8.93 40.59 -26.75
C ASN A 300 -9.16 39.07 -26.74
N ASN A 301 -9.08 38.41 -25.58
CA ASN A 301 -9.18 36.96 -25.50
C ASN A 301 -9.44 36.45 -24.06
N ALA A 302 -10.72 36.36 -23.69
CA ALA A 302 -11.14 35.74 -22.42
C ALA A 302 -10.72 34.26 -22.27
N GLY A 303 -10.40 33.57 -23.37
CA GLY A 303 -9.87 32.21 -23.31
C GLY A 303 -8.42 32.13 -22.80
N ALA A 304 -7.70 33.25 -22.74
CA ALA A 304 -6.32 33.34 -22.29
C ALA A 304 -6.18 33.82 -20.84
N ARG A 305 -7.24 33.67 -20.04
CA ARG A 305 -7.24 33.92 -18.59
C ARG A 305 -6.23 33.04 -17.87
N PHE A 306 -5.71 33.56 -16.77
CA PHE A 306 -4.94 32.80 -15.81
C PHE A 306 -4.94 33.45 -14.43
N VAL A 307 -4.63 32.63 -13.43
CA VAL A 307 -4.23 33.05 -12.08
C VAL A 307 -2.80 32.59 -11.88
N GLU A 308 -1.96 33.49 -11.39
CA GLU A 308 -0.58 33.19 -11.05
C GLU A 308 -0.35 33.30 -9.54
N LEU A 309 0.24 32.26 -8.97
CA LEU A 309 0.81 32.29 -7.63
C LEU A 309 2.32 32.47 -7.73
N TYR A 310 2.92 33.11 -6.74
CA TYR A 310 4.37 33.21 -6.61
C TYR A 310 4.84 32.73 -5.25
N ASN A 311 5.95 32.02 -5.25
CA ASN A 311 6.69 31.65 -4.05
C ASN A 311 7.88 32.58 -3.85
N ALA A 312 7.84 33.42 -2.81
CA ALA A 312 8.91 34.32 -2.44
C ALA A 312 9.98 33.71 -1.52
N SER A 313 9.89 32.43 -1.17
CA SER A 313 10.94 31.77 -0.38
C SER A 313 12.13 31.36 -1.26
N ASP A 314 13.26 31.11 -0.59
CA ASP A 314 14.49 30.59 -1.17
C ASP A 314 14.50 29.06 -1.30
N THR A 315 13.35 28.41 -1.11
CA THR A 315 13.17 26.96 -1.21
C THR A 315 11.96 26.60 -2.06
N ALA A 316 11.98 25.44 -2.71
CA ALA A 316 10.76 24.89 -3.28
C ALA A 316 9.77 24.53 -2.17
N LEU A 317 8.48 24.66 -2.46
CA LEU A 317 7.40 24.49 -1.50
C LEU A 317 6.31 23.59 -2.10
N PRO A 318 6.05 22.38 -1.55
CA PRO A 318 4.92 21.56 -1.98
C PRO A 318 3.60 22.18 -1.52
N LEU A 319 2.55 22.07 -2.34
CA LEU A 319 1.24 22.66 -2.09
C LEU A 319 0.23 21.62 -1.58
N ASN A 320 0.70 20.54 -0.94
CA ASN A 320 -0.14 19.49 -0.37
C ASN A 320 -1.12 20.09 0.66
N GLY A 321 -2.43 19.96 0.39
CA GLY A 321 -3.54 20.50 1.17
C GLY A 321 -3.91 21.97 0.89
N TRP A 322 -3.14 22.69 0.07
CA TRP A 322 -3.45 24.07 -0.28
C TRP A 322 -4.62 24.15 -1.25
N THR A 323 -5.48 25.15 -1.07
CA THR A 323 -6.67 25.32 -1.90
C THR A 323 -6.80 26.76 -2.39
N LEU A 324 -7.08 26.91 -3.69
CA LEU A 324 -7.51 28.18 -4.28
C LEU A 324 -9.04 28.22 -4.34
N LEU A 325 -9.64 29.25 -3.77
CA LEU A 325 -11.09 29.45 -3.69
C LEU A 325 -11.51 30.67 -4.50
N ARG A 326 -12.68 30.58 -5.14
CA ARG A 326 -13.36 31.69 -5.78
C ARG A 326 -14.77 31.88 -5.25
N TYR A 327 -15.18 33.13 -5.12
CA TYR A 327 -16.52 33.55 -4.72
C TYR A 327 -17.05 34.48 -5.80
N ASN A 328 -18.13 34.07 -6.47
CA ASN A 328 -18.66 34.81 -7.61
C ASN A 328 -19.41 36.06 -7.14
N ASN A 329 -19.07 37.22 -7.70
CA ASN A 329 -19.68 38.50 -7.33
C ASN A 329 -19.76 38.66 -5.79
N ALA A 330 -20.89 39.17 -5.27
CA ALA A 330 -21.19 39.31 -3.86
C ALA A 330 -21.50 38.01 -3.08
N SER A 331 -21.08 36.83 -3.55
CA SER A 331 -21.29 35.57 -2.81
C SER A 331 -20.44 35.53 -1.54
N GLN A 332 -21.02 35.01 -0.46
CA GLN A 332 -20.29 34.65 0.78
C GLN A 332 -19.92 33.17 0.83
N GLU A 333 -20.44 32.38 -0.11
CA GLU A 333 -20.17 30.95 -0.22
C GLU A 333 -19.19 30.70 -1.37
N VAL A 334 -18.30 29.71 -1.15
CA VAL A 334 -17.34 29.27 -2.18
C VAL A 334 -18.11 28.83 -3.42
N SER A 335 -17.83 29.48 -4.54
CA SER A 335 -18.46 29.21 -5.84
C SER A 335 -17.70 28.13 -6.62
N SER A 336 -16.38 28.11 -6.49
CA SER A 336 -15.52 27.06 -7.02
C SER A 336 -14.24 26.94 -6.20
N SER A 337 -13.65 25.76 -6.16
CA SER A 337 -12.38 25.48 -5.50
C SER A 337 -11.43 24.70 -6.41
N LEU A 338 -10.14 24.81 -6.13
CA LEU A 338 -9.07 24.05 -6.77
C LEU A 338 -8.11 23.57 -5.68
N ASP A 339 -7.99 22.25 -5.53
CA ASP A 339 -6.97 21.59 -4.70
C ASP A 339 -5.63 21.64 -5.44
N LEU A 340 -4.58 22.06 -4.74
CA LEU A 340 -3.22 22.20 -5.27
C LEU A 340 -2.30 21.05 -4.82
N SER A 341 -2.85 20.02 -4.17
CA SER A 341 -2.09 18.86 -3.71
C SER A 341 -1.36 18.14 -4.85
N GLY A 342 -0.13 17.70 -4.59
CA GLY A 342 0.76 17.09 -5.59
C GLY A 342 1.51 18.08 -6.47
N ILE A 343 1.29 19.39 -6.30
CA ILE A 343 2.01 20.45 -7.02
C ILE A 343 3.15 20.99 -6.14
N GLU A 344 4.29 21.30 -6.74
CA GLU A 344 5.40 22.01 -6.09
C GLU A 344 5.67 23.32 -6.82
N ILE A 345 5.80 24.42 -6.07
CA ILE A 345 6.26 25.69 -6.62
C ILE A 345 7.74 25.88 -6.25
N GLY A 346 8.59 26.09 -7.26
CA GLY A 346 10.03 26.32 -7.07
C GLY A 346 10.31 27.56 -6.20
N SER A 347 11.53 27.66 -5.66
CA SER A 347 12.00 28.87 -4.96
C SER A 347 12.00 30.07 -5.90
N GLU A 348 11.52 31.22 -5.44
CA GLU A 348 11.47 32.46 -6.24
C GLU A 348 10.84 32.27 -7.63
N SER A 349 9.84 31.38 -7.72
CA SER A 349 9.19 30.95 -8.96
C SER A 349 7.68 31.18 -8.90
N THR A 350 7.06 31.16 -10.08
CA THR A 350 5.61 31.26 -10.26
C THR A 350 4.98 29.89 -10.51
N LEU A 351 3.67 29.80 -10.27
CA LEU A 351 2.78 28.72 -10.69
C LEU A 351 1.61 29.35 -11.45
N VAL A 352 1.52 29.08 -12.75
CA VAL A 352 0.50 29.61 -13.66
C VAL A 352 -0.62 28.60 -13.85
N ILE A 353 -1.85 29.01 -13.53
CA ILE A 353 -3.06 28.19 -13.57
C ILE A 353 -4.00 28.77 -14.62
N SER A 354 -4.41 27.99 -15.63
CA SER A 354 -5.30 28.45 -16.70
C SER A 354 -6.51 27.55 -16.93
N PRO A 355 -7.73 28.10 -17.14
CA PRO A 355 -8.95 27.35 -17.43
C PRO A 355 -9.04 26.83 -18.87
N ASN A 356 -8.08 27.20 -19.74
CA ASN A 356 -8.01 26.73 -21.10
C ASN A 356 -6.54 26.66 -21.55
N ALA A 357 -5.86 25.57 -21.19
CA ALA A 357 -4.44 25.38 -21.45
C ALA A 357 -4.07 25.47 -22.95
N MET A 358 -4.94 24.99 -23.85
CA MET A 358 -4.69 25.07 -25.30
C MET A 358 -4.67 26.52 -25.80
N GLU A 359 -5.64 27.33 -25.36
CA GLU A 359 -5.69 28.74 -25.75
C GLU A 359 -4.57 29.55 -25.09
N PHE A 360 -4.29 29.28 -23.81
CA PHE A 360 -3.17 29.86 -23.10
C PHE A 360 -1.85 29.62 -23.85
N GLU A 361 -1.54 28.37 -24.20
CA GLU A 361 -0.30 28.01 -24.90
C GLU A 361 -0.24 28.65 -26.30
N ALA A 362 -1.37 28.72 -27.00
CA ALA A 362 -1.44 29.40 -28.30
C ALA A 362 -1.13 30.91 -28.20
N VAL A 363 -1.52 31.56 -27.09
CA VAL A 363 -1.34 33.00 -26.88
C VAL A 363 0.02 33.35 -26.31
N TYR A 364 0.48 32.63 -25.27
CA TYR A 364 1.71 32.96 -24.54
C TYR A 364 2.93 32.14 -25.01
N GLY A 365 2.72 31.09 -25.79
CA GLY A 365 3.79 30.30 -26.42
C GLY A 365 4.41 29.22 -25.54
N PHE A 366 3.82 28.92 -24.38
CA PHE A 366 4.20 27.83 -23.48
C PHE A 366 2.97 27.34 -22.70
N ALA A 367 2.99 26.08 -22.25
CA ALA A 367 1.90 25.50 -21.47
C ALA A 367 1.83 26.11 -20.05
N PRO A 368 0.62 26.28 -19.46
CA PRO A 368 0.51 26.67 -18.05
C PRO A 368 1.01 25.52 -17.16
N ASP A 369 1.44 25.83 -15.93
CA ASP A 369 1.86 24.81 -14.97
C ASP A 369 0.68 23.92 -14.56
N VAL A 370 -0.52 24.50 -14.46
CA VAL A 370 -1.76 23.79 -14.10
C VAL A 370 -2.87 24.09 -15.12
N ALA A 371 -3.32 23.04 -15.80
CA ALA A 371 -4.47 23.09 -16.69
C ALA A 371 -5.75 22.75 -15.91
N VAL A 372 -6.67 23.70 -15.82
CA VAL A 372 -8.00 23.52 -15.21
C VAL A 372 -9.09 23.77 -16.25
N GLY A 373 -10.35 23.51 -15.89
CA GLY A 373 -11.50 23.76 -16.76
C GLY A 373 -12.13 25.14 -16.54
N THR A 374 -13.10 25.48 -17.40
CA THR A 374 -14.01 26.61 -17.20
C THR A 374 -14.78 26.48 -15.88
N ASN A 375 -15.20 27.58 -15.29
CA ASN A 375 -15.76 27.68 -13.94
C ASN A 375 -14.80 27.35 -12.79
N SER A 376 -13.52 27.07 -13.05
CA SER A 376 -12.50 26.99 -12.00
C SER A 376 -12.23 28.38 -11.40
N PRO A 377 -11.51 28.46 -10.27
CA PRO A 377 -11.05 29.74 -9.74
C PRO A 377 -10.20 30.56 -10.74
N ALA A 378 -9.54 29.91 -11.70
CA ALA A 378 -8.74 30.58 -12.72
C ALA A 378 -9.56 31.17 -13.88
N ASP A 379 -10.88 30.91 -13.93
CA ASP A 379 -11.81 31.42 -14.94
C ASP A 379 -12.62 32.63 -14.42
N SER A 380 -11.98 33.49 -13.63
CA SER A 380 -12.59 34.75 -13.20
C SER A 380 -12.61 35.74 -14.36
N ASN A 381 -13.73 36.42 -14.54
CA ASN A 381 -13.92 37.50 -15.53
C ASN A 381 -13.65 38.89 -14.93
N GLY A 382 -12.88 38.99 -13.86
CA GLY A 382 -12.39 40.26 -13.37
C GLY A 382 -13.17 40.91 -12.23
N ASP A 383 -14.28 40.35 -11.78
CA ASP A 383 -15.15 40.89 -10.72
C ASP A 383 -15.44 39.89 -9.57
N ASP A 384 -14.76 38.74 -9.56
CA ASP A 384 -14.87 37.75 -8.50
C ASP A 384 -13.85 37.98 -7.37
N ASN A 385 -14.11 37.35 -6.22
CA ASN A 385 -13.19 37.32 -5.09
C ASN A 385 -12.40 36.01 -5.07
N LEU A 386 -11.11 36.07 -4.77
CA LEU A 386 -10.21 34.93 -4.68
C LEU A 386 -9.55 34.82 -3.30
N GLN A 387 -9.39 33.59 -2.81
CA GLN A 387 -8.62 33.31 -1.60
C GLN A 387 -7.68 32.13 -1.81
N LEU A 388 -6.45 32.25 -1.31
CA LEU A 388 -5.52 31.15 -1.15
C LEU A 388 -5.56 30.68 0.31
N VAL A 389 -5.81 29.39 0.52
CA VAL A 389 -6.00 28.79 1.84
C VAL A 389 -4.99 27.66 2.03
N ASP A 390 -4.35 27.62 3.19
CA ASP A 390 -3.39 26.56 3.54
C ASP A 390 -4.08 25.26 3.99
N PRO A 391 -3.33 24.16 4.23
CA PRO A 391 -3.89 22.86 4.62
C PRO A 391 -4.65 22.87 5.96
N PHE A 392 -4.45 23.91 6.77
CA PHE A 392 -5.06 24.06 8.09
C PHE A 392 -6.30 24.97 8.05
N GLY A 393 -6.73 25.41 6.86
CA GLY A 393 -7.89 26.27 6.66
C GLY A 393 -7.61 27.75 6.95
N ILE A 394 -6.34 28.16 7.03
CA ILE A 394 -5.97 29.57 7.22
C ILE A 394 -5.91 30.26 5.86
N VAL A 395 -6.61 31.39 5.74
CA VAL A 395 -6.51 32.26 4.56
C VAL A 395 -5.15 32.95 4.57
N ILE A 396 -4.35 32.69 3.55
CA ILE A 396 -2.98 33.20 3.40
C ILE A 396 -2.95 34.47 2.57
N ASP A 397 -3.71 34.50 1.47
CA ASP A 397 -3.74 35.65 0.57
C ASP A 397 -5.13 35.81 -0.05
N VAL A 398 -5.51 37.06 -0.34
CA VAL A 398 -6.82 37.39 -0.90
C VAL A 398 -6.73 38.43 -2.01
N PHE A 399 -7.64 38.32 -2.98
CA PHE A 399 -7.96 39.37 -3.93
C PHE A 399 -9.47 39.64 -3.89
N GLY A 400 -9.86 40.88 -3.61
CA GLY A 400 -11.25 41.27 -3.40
C GLY A 400 -11.77 41.06 -1.96
N ILE A 401 -13.04 41.39 -1.75
CA ILE A 401 -13.73 41.30 -0.47
C ILE A 401 -14.91 40.33 -0.60
N VAL A 402 -14.80 39.15 0.01
CA VAL A 402 -15.88 38.14 0.01
C VAL A 402 -17.21 38.78 0.48
N GLY A 403 -18.26 38.60 -0.33
CA GLY A 403 -19.56 39.24 -0.11
C GLY A 403 -19.75 40.59 -0.81
N GLU A 404 -18.73 41.11 -1.50
CA GLU A 404 -18.80 42.28 -2.38
C GLU A 404 -18.67 41.85 -3.85
N ASP A 405 -19.46 42.47 -4.73
CA ASP A 405 -19.34 42.32 -6.18
C ASP A 405 -18.24 43.25 -6.66
N GLY A 406 -17.24 42.71 -7.38
CA GLY A 406 -16.08 43.48 -7.84
C GLY A 406 -16.45 44.56 -8.84
N SER A 407 -17.52 44.40 -9.60
CA SER A 407 -17.97 45.34 -10.64
C SER A 407 -18.03 46.79 -10.13
N GLY A 408 -17.26 47.68 -10.77
CA GLY A 408 -17.15 49.10 -10.44
C GLY A 408 -16.44 49.42 -9.12
N THR A 409 -15.79 48.46 -8.48
CA THR A 409 -15.04 48.65 -7.22
C THR A 409 -13.54 48.80 -7.46
N ASN A 410 -12.75 48.78 -6.38
CA ASN A 410 -11.30 48.84 -6.48
C ASN A 410 -10.63 47.48 -6.76
N HIS A 411 -11.36 46.37 -6.79
CA HIS A 411 -10.83 45.04 -7.13
C HIS A 411 -11.36 44.49 -8.45
N GLU A 412 -11.81 45.38 -9.34
CA GLU A 412 -12.23 45.02 -10.70
C GLU A 412 -11.05 45.04 -11.68
N PHE A 413 -10.81 43.93 -12.37
CA PHE A 413 -9.82 43.79 -13.44
C PHE A 413 -10.41 43.24 -14.75
N GLU A 414 -11.73 43.35 -14.95
CA GLU A 414 -12.42 42.94 -16.19
C GLU A 414 -11.75 43.59 -17.42
N ASP A 415 -11.56 42.78 -18.47
CA ASP A 415 -10.86 43.17 -19.70
C ASP A 415 -9.45 43.73 -19.45
N GLY A 416 -8.84 43.34 -18.33
CA GLY A 416 -7.62 43.93 -17.82
C GLY A 416 -6.74 42.95 -17.04
N ARG A 417 -6.08 43.50 -16.01
CA ARG A 417 -5.01 42.84 -15.28
C ARG A 417 -4.95 43.36 -13.85
N ALA A 418 -4.79 42.46 -12.89
CA ALA A 418 -4.33 42.80 -11.55
C ALA A 418 -2.91 42.26 -11.36
N LEU A 419 -1.93 43.15 -11.22
CA LEU A 419 -0.53 42.81 -11.02
C LEU A 419 -0.11 43.16 -9.59
N ARG A 420 0.44 42.19 -8.87
CA ARG A 420 0.94 42.41 -7.51
C ARG A 420 2.24 43.21 -7.56
N ASN A 421 2.36 44.22 -6.70
CA ASN A 421 3.55 45.04 -6.58
C ASN A 421 4.76 44.20 -6.18
N SER A 422 5.89 44.38 -6.89
CA SER A 422 7.13 43.62 -6.70
C SER A 422 7.67 43.62 -5.27
N SER A 423 7.43 44.71 -4.54
CA SER A 423 7.84 44.90 -3.14
C SER A 423 7.05 44.05 -2.13
N VAL A 424 5.93 43.46 -2.51
CA VAL A 424 5.09 42.62 -1.64
C VAL A 424 5.68 41.22 -1.63
N LEU A 425 6.36 40.82 -0.57
CA LEU A 425 7.03 39.51 -0.48
C LEU A 425 6.24 38.47 0.32
N GLN A 426 5.05 38.82 0.78
CA GLN A 426 4.19 37.96 1.58
C GLN A 426 2.73 38.16 1.21
N GLY A 427 1.94 37.09 1.28
CA GLY A 427 0.49 37.10 1.16
C GLY A 427 -0.16 37.91 2.26
N ASN A 428 -1.32 38.45 1.93
CA ASN A 428 -2.11 39.29 2.80
C ASN A 428 -3.52 38.72 2.90
N SER A 429 -3.90 38.26 4.08
CA SER A 429 -5.23 37.70 4.33
C SER A 429 -6.36 38.74 4.32
N MET A 430 -6.03 40.02 4.18
CA MET A 430 -6.96 41.13 4.07
C MET A 430 -6.68 41.96 2.82
N TYR A 431 -7.68 42.11 1.95
CA TYR A 431 -7.49 42.80 0.68
C TYR A 431 -7.03 44.25 0.87
N THR A 432 -5.89 44.58 0.25
CA THR A 432 -5.25 45.89 0.34
C THR A 432 -4.89 46.40 -1.05
N ILE A 433 -5.69 47.32 -1.59
CA ILE A 433 -5.52 47.86 -2.95
C ILE A 433 -4.11 48.40 -3.24
N THR A 434 -3.41 48.96 -2.25
CA THR A 434 -2.05 49.53 -2.45
C THR A 434 -0.99 48.47 -2.75
N GLU A 435 -1.31 47.19 -2.64
CA GLU A 435 -0.45 46.08 -3.04
C GLU A 435 -0.56 45.73 -4.52
N TRP A 436 -1.46 46.37 -5.25
CA TRP A 436 -1.82 46.02 -6.62
C TRP A 436 -1.73 47.20 -7.58
N GLU A 437 -1.33 46.91 -8.82
CA GLU A 437 -1.61 47.72 -9.99
C GLU A 437 -2.76 47.06 -10.76
N ILE A 438 -3.91 47.74 -10.84
CA ILE A 438 -5.12 47.18 -11.44
C ILE A 438 -5.54 48.02 -12.64
N CYS A 439 -5.64 47.36 -13.79
CA CYS A 439 -6.13 47.92 -15.04
C CYS A 439 -7.43 47.20 -15.45
N ASN A 440 -8.40 47.96 -15.94
CA ASN A 440 -9.70 47.46 -16.44
C ASN A 440 -10.26 48.39 -17.53
N ASP A 441 -11.46 48.13 -18.06
CA ASP A 441 -12.09 48.92 -19.13
C ASP A 441 -13.03 50.05 -18.67
N THR A 442 -13.46 50.02 -17.40
CA THR A 442 -14.37 51.03 -16.82
C THR A 442 -13.62 52.15 -16.09
N GLY A 443 -12.58 51.82 -15.33
CA GLY A 443 -11.92 52.65 -14.32
C GLY A 443 -12.78 52.89 -13.07
N SER A 444 -12.16 52.83 -11.88
CA SER A 444 -12.80 53.14 -10.59
C SER A 444 -11.80 53.68 -9.56
N SER A 445 -12.22 53.79 -8.28
CA SER A 445 -11.42 54.34 -7.18
C SER A 445 -10.21 53.44 -6.84
N GLY A 446 -9.09 53.67 -7.53
CA GLY A 446 -7.83 52.96 -7.31
C GLY A 446 -7.41 52.07 -8.48
N THR A 447 -8.26 51.90 -9.49
CA THR A 447 -7.94 51.20 -10.74
C THR A 447 -7.70 52.19 -11.88
N THR A 448 -7.07 51.71 -12.96
CA THR A 448 -6.79 52.50 -14.16
C THR A 448 -7.66 52.01 -15.32
N ASN A 449 -8.42 52.91 -15.95
CA ASN A 449 -9.11 52.61 -17.21
C ASN A 449 -8.06 52.46 -18.34
N ALA A 450 -7.59 51.24 -18.53
CA ALA A 450 -6.60 50.84 -19.50
C ALA A 450 -6.73 49.32 -19.77
N PRO A 451 -7.71 48.90 -20.60
CA PRO A 451 -7.87 47.49 -20.97
C PRO A 451 -6.56 46.87 -21.47
N LYS A 452 -6.33 45.60 -21.16
CA LYS A 452 -5.08 44.90 -21.46
C LYS A 452 -5.29 43.81 -22.50
N ASN A 453 -4.40 43.76 -23.50
CA ASN A 453 -4.47 42.76 -24.56
C ASN A 453 -3.37 41.72 -24.41
N ALA A 454 -3.74 40.45 -24.49
CA ALA A 454 -2.79 39.34 -24.54
C ALA A 454 -2.15 39.21 -25.94
N PRO A 455 -0.87 38.79 -26.02
CA PRO A 455 0.00 38.49 -24.88
C PRO A 455 0.76 39.72 -24.33
N ALA A 456 0.73 40.87 -25.02
CA ALA A 456 1.69 41.95 -24.80
C ALA A 456 1.62 42.64 -23.44
N ASP A 457 0.45 42.67 -22.80
CA ASP A 457 0.23 43.37 -21.54
C ASP A 457 0.32 42.49 -20.28
N PHE A 458 0.55 41.19 -20.44
CA PHE A 458 0.58 40.19 -19.37
C PHE A 458 1.97 39.55 -19.27
N SER A 459 2.27 38.95 -18.13
CA SER A 459 3.57 38.29 -17.93
C SER A 459 3.51 37.00 -17.14
N PRO A 460 2.72 36.00 -17.61
CA PRO A 460 2.70 34.72 -16.94
C PRO A 460 4.11 34.11 -16.93
N GLY A 461 4.47 33.47 -15.82
CA GLY A 461 5.76 32.84 -15.63
C GLY A 461 6.88 33.80 -15.20
N ALA A 462 6.59 35.08 -15.01
CA ALA A 462 7.61 36.08 -14.73
C ALA A 462 7.13 37.11 -13.70
N ARG A 463 7.87 37.19 -12.59
CA ARG A 463 7.69 38.25 -11.59
C ARG A 463 8.60 39.44 -11.88
N PHE A 464 8.04 40.63 -11.88
CA PHE A 464 8.76 41.91 -12.05
C PHE A 464 8.74 42.73 -10.77
#